data_AF-A0A7J3CV39-F1
#
_entry.id   AF-A0A7J3CV39-F1
#
_cell.length_a   1.000
_cell.length_b   1.000
_cell.length_c   1.000
_cell.angle_alpha   90.00
_cell.angle_beta   90.00
_cell.angle_gamma   90.00
#
_symmetry.space_group_name_H-M   'P 1'
#
loop_
_entity.id
_entity.type
_entity.pdbx_description
1 polymer ?
#
loop_
_entity_poly.entity_id
_entity_poly.type
_entity_poly.pdbx_seq_one_letter_code
_entity_poly.pdbx_strand_id
1 'polypeptide(L)'
;MVDTNMPLEIDISPPVPPLPRFPDKTKTDVRYVLISPYVSVHIYWNAQLGEVVYEVEEPLLNVEEKEQLAALEKGMRELMNLNLLVEKS
;
A
#
# COMPACT_ATOMS: atom_id res chain seq x y z
N MET A 1 14.05 -20.41 12.01
CA MET A 1 15.11 -19.38 11.94
C MET A 1 14.90 -18.69 10.60
N VAL A 2 14.42 -17.45 10.60
CA VAL A 2 14.17 -16.69 9.37
C VAL A 2 15.40 -15.81 9.17
N ASP A 3 16.13 -16.04 8.09
CA ASP A 3 17.36 -15.32 7.76
C ASP A 3 17.06 -13.82 7.58
N THR A 4 17.59 -13.00 8.48
CA THR A 4 17.33 -11.54 8.56
C THR A 4 18.14 -10.71 7.54
N ASN A 5 18.64 -11.33 6.47
CA ASN A 5 19.58 -10.68 5.53
C ASN A 5 19.18 -10.79 4.05
N MET A 6 17.92 -11.08 3.75
CA MET A 6 17.40 -10.86 2.39
C MET A 6 17.03 -9.39 2.22
N PRO A 7 17.49 -8.71 1.15
CA PRO A 7 16.99 -7.38 0.82
C PRO A 7 15.47 -7.49 0.60
N LEU A 8 14.73 -6.67 1.32
CA LEU A 8 13.30 -6.50 1.12
C LEU A 8 13.09 -5.94 -0.29
N GLU A 9 12.56 -6.78 -1.19
CA GLU A 9 12.24 -6.39 -2.56
C GLU A 9 10.81 -5.85 -2.61
N ILE A 10 10.67 -4.57 -2.92
CA ILE A 10 9.37 -3.91 -3.10
C ILE A 10 9.03 -3.94 -4.58
N ASP A 11 8.01 -4.71 -4.94
CA ASP A 11 7.47 -4.72 -6.29
C ASP A 11 6.24 -3.79 -6.33
N ILE A 12 6.38 -2.66 -7.04
CA ILE A 12 5.33 -1.64 -7.21
C ILE A 12 4.34 -1.98 -8.33
N SER A 13 4.59 -3.04 -9.09
CA SER A 13 3.72 -3.47 -10.19
C SER A 13 3.71 -5.00 -10.33
N PRO A 14 3.29 -5.72 -9.28
CA PRO A 14 3.15 -7.16 -9.36
C PRO A 14 2.07 -7.51 -10.40
N PRO A 15 2.21 -8.65 -11.08
CA PRO A 15 1.25 -9.06 -12.09
C PRO A 15 -0.13 -9.27 -11.47
N VAL A 16 -1.14 -8.61 -12.04
CA VAL A 16 -2.53 -8.80 -11.63
C VAL A 16 -2.98 -10.20 -12.02
N PRO A 17 -3.46 -11.03 -11.08
CA PRO A 17 -3.93 -12.36 -11.40
C PRO A 17 -5.21 -12.31 -12.26
N PRO A 18 -5.50 -13.34 -13.06
CA PRO A 18 -6.75 -13.42 -13.80
C PRO A 18 -7.93 -13.43 -12.83
N LEU A 19 -8.77 -12.40 -12.89
CA LEU A 19 -9.92 -12.27 -12.00
C LEU A 19 -11.08 -13.13 -12.51
N PRO A 20 -11.73 -13.91 -11.63
CA PRO A 20 -12.93 -14.66 -11.99
C PRO A 20 -14.07 -13.69 -12.33
N ARG A 21 -14.94 -14.12 -13.24
CA ARG A 21 -16.20 -13.41 -13.50
C ARG A 21 -17.24 -13.85 -12.49
N PHE A 22 -17.95 -12.90 -11.91
CA PHE A 22 -19.05 -13.14 -10.98
C PHE A 22 -20.38 -12.78 -11.66
N PRO A 23 -21.13 -13.76 -12.22
CA PRO A 23 -22.45 -13.50 -12.80
C PRO A 23 -23.42 -12.91 -11.78
N ASP A 24 -23.30 -13.36 -10.53
CA ASP A 24 -23.98 -12.81 -9.38
C ASP A 24 -23.00 -11.90 -8.61
N LYS A 25 -23.21 -10.58 -8.69
CA LYS A 25 -22.36 -9.59 -8.04
C LYS A 25 -22.32 -9.73 -6.52
N THR A 26 -23.34 -10.33 -5.90
CA THR A 26 -23.40 -10.53 -4.44
C THR A 26 -22.40 -11.56 -3.94
N LYS A 27 -21.82 -12.34 -4.85
CA LYS A 27 -20.79 -13.35 -4.57
C LYS A 27 -19.38 -12.85 -4.88
N THR A 28 -19.22 -11.57 -5.20
CA THR A 28 -17.90 -10.98 -5.43
C THR A 28 -17.12 -11.00 -4.13
N ASP A 29 -15.96 -11.67 -4.15
CA ASP A 29 -14.97 -11.66 -3.08
C ASP A 29 -13.62 -12.04 -3.71
N VAL A 30 -12.75 -11.04 -3.89
CA VAL A 30 -11.43 -11.24 -4.48
C VAL A 30 -10.41 -10.29 -3.88
N ARG A 31 -9.22 -10.82 -3.58
CA ARG A 31 -8.08 -10.05 -3.11
C ARG A 31 -6.89 -10.26 -4.02
N TYR A 32 -6.21 -9.18 -4.39
CA TYR A 32 -4.95 -9.25 -5.13
C TYR A 32 -4.00 -8.12 -4.72
N VAL A 33 -2.72 -8.32 -4.96
CA VAL A 33 -1.65 -7.40 -4.54
C VAL A 33 -1.49 -6.29 -5.58
N LEU A 34 -1.33 -5.05 -5.09
CA LEU A 34 -0.99 -3.86 -5.88
C LEU A 34 0.47 -3.44 -5.69
N ILE A 35 1.00 -3.58 -4.47
CA ILE A 35 2.41 -3.33 -4.14
C ILE A 35 2.86 -4.44 -3.20
N SER A 36 3.75 -5.32 -3.63
CA SER A 36 4.18 -6.44 -2.79
C SER A 36 5.23 -5.99 -1.78
N PRO A 37 5.14 -6.38 -0.49
CA PRO A 37 4.05 -7.10 0.20
C PRO A 37 3.06 -6.18 0.94
N TYR A 38 3.03 -4.88 0.61
CA TYR A 38 2.43 -3.84 1.43
C TYR A 38 1.00 -3.44 1.07
N VAL A 39 0.58 -3.55 -0.17
CA VAL A 39 -0.73 -3.04 -0.58
C VAL A 39 -1.47 -4.13 -1.33
N SER A 40 -2.64 -4.49 -0.81
CA SER A 40 -3.63 -5.29 -1.52
C SER A 40 -4.90 -4.50 -1.75
N VAL A 41 -5.68 -4.93 -2.74
CA VAL A 41 -7.07 -4.53 -2.84
C VAL A 41 -7.96 -5.73 -2.51
N HIS A 42 -8.99 -5.47 -1.72
CA HIS A 42 -10.10 -6.37 -1.50
C HIS A 42 -11.35 -5.83 -2.19
N ILE A 43 -11.85 -6.58 -3.18
CA ILE A 43 -13.07 -6.26 -3.90
C ILE A 43 -14.14 -7.25 -3.44
N TYR A 44 -15.18 -6.76 -2.77
CA TYR A 44 -16.21 -7.62 -2.17
C TYR A 44 -17.61 -7.00 -2.20
N TRP A 45 -18.64 -7.84 -2.13
CA TRP A 45 -20.01 -7.39 -1.91
C TRP A 45 -20.23 -6.97 -0.46
N ASN A 46 -20.59 -5.71 -0.24
CA ASN A 46 -20.99 -5.20 1.06
C ASN A 46 -22.52 -5.24 1.18
N ALA A 47 -23.04 -6.12 2.04
CA ALA A 47 -24.47 -6.32 2.22
C ALA A 47 -25.18 -5.14 2.89
N GLN A 48 -24.44 -4.34 3.68
CA GLN A 48 -24.98 -3.18 4.37
C GLN A 48 -25.18 -2.00 3.41
N LEU A 49 -24.24 -1.81 2.47
CA LEU A 49 -24.30 -0.79 1.43
C LEU A 49 -25.11 -1.25 0.20
N GLY A 50 -25.22 -2.57 -0.02
CA GLY A 50 -25.89 -3.13 -1.19
C GLY A 50 -25.09 -2.93 -2.49
N GLU A 51 -23.77 -2.84 -2.39
CA GLU A 51 -22.86 -2.58 -3.51
C GLU A 51 -21.56 -3.38 -3.43
N VAL A 52 -20.84 -3.44 -4.55
CA VAL A 52 -19.48 -3.99 -4.58
C VAL A 52 -18.52 -2.87 -4.20
N VAL A 53 -17.73 -3.10 -3.17
CA VAL A 53 -16.75 -2.15 -2.63
C VAL A 53 -15.36 -2.50 -3.16
N TYR A 54 -14.58 -1.47 -3.46
CA TYR A 54 -13.15 -1.55 -3.73
C TYR A 54 -12.42 -0.99 -2.51
N GLU A 55 -11.80 -1.85 -1.72
CA GLU A 55 -11.10 -1.47 -0.49
C GLU A 55 -9.59 -1.66 -0.68
N VAL A 56 -8.81 -0.61 -0.40
CA VAL A 56 -7.34 -0.69 -0.38
C VAL A 56 -6.90 -1.03 1.03
N GLU A 57 -6.15 -2.10 1.17
CA GLU A 57 -5.63 -2.62 2.44
C GLU A 57 -4.13 -2.32 2.54
N GLU A 58 -3.74 -1.60 3.57
CA GLU A 58 -2.35 -1.22 3.88
C GLU A 58 -1.99 -1.61 5.32
N PRO A 59 -0.70 -1.87 5.64
CA PRO A 59 -0.24 -2.12 6.98
C PRO A 59 -0.57 -0.95 7.90
N LEU A 60 -1.19 -1.28 9.03
CA LEU A 60 -1.45 -0.29 10.07
C LEU A 60 -0.15 0.03 10.79
N LEU A 61 0.22 1.30 10.81
CA LEU A 61 1.30 1.79 11.64
C LEU A 61 0.82 1.96 13.09
N ASN A 62 1.60 1.45 14.03
CA ASN A 62 1.45 1.73 15.44
C ASN A 62 1.90 3.17 15.77
N VAL A 63 1.72 3.60 17.02
CA VAL A 63 2.01 4.99 17.42
C VAL A 63 3.49 5.34 17.22
N GLU A 64 4.39 4.43 17.61
CA GLU A 64 5.84 4.62 17.46
C GLU A 64 6.23 4.70 15.99
N GLU A 65 5.72 3.79 15.15
CA GLU A 65 5.99 3.78 13.70
C GLU A 65 5.49 5.06 13.02
N LYS A 66 4.35 5.62 13.47
CA LYS A 66 3.85 6.92 12.96
C LYS A 66 4.76 8.07 13.33
N GLU A 67 5.29 8.09 14.56
CA GLU A 67 6.24 9.10 14.99
C GLU A 67 7.55 9.01 14.21
N GLN A 68 8.04 7.79 13.99
CA GLN A 68 9.23 7.53 13.17
C GLN A 68 9.02 7.98 11.72
N LEU A 69 7.87 7.66 11.12
CA LEU A 69 7.50 8.10 9.77
C LEU A 69 7.49 9.63 9.69
N ALA A 70 6.86 10.32 10.65
CA ALA A 70 6.80 11.78 10.67
C ALA A 70 8.19 12.43 10.80
N ALA A 71 9.07 11.84 11.61
CA ALA A 71 10.45 12.31 11.75
C ALA A 71 11.24 12.13 10.44
N LEU A 72 11.07 11.00 9.77
CA LEU A 72 11.72 10.71 8.47
C LEU A 72 11.24 11.70 7.40
N GLU A 73 9.93 11.90 7.27
CA GLU A 73 9.35 12.85 6.31
C GLU A 73 9.87 14.28 6.53
N LYS A 74 9.96 14.71 7.80
CA LYS A 74 10.49 16.03 8.14
C LYS A 74 11.94 16.16 7.69
N GLY A 75 12.79 15.17 8.01
CA GLY A 75 14.20 15.18 7.59
C GLY A 75 14.36 15.23 6.07
N MET A 76 13.58 14.45 5.32
CA MET A 76 13.62 14.47 3.86
C MET A 76 13.20 15.83 3.26
N ARG A 77 12.17 16.47 3.83
CA ARG A 77 11.75 17.82 3.40
C ARG A 77 12.83 18.87 3.63
N GLU A 78 13.51 18.81 4.77
CA GLU A 78 14.61 19.71 5.08
C GLU A 78 15.75 19.57 4.06
N LEU A 79 16.13 18.34 3.71
CA LEU A 79 17.15 18.08 2.68
C LEU A 79 16.76 18.63 1.31
N MET A 80 15.51 18.42 0.86
CA MET A 80 15.04 18.97 -0.42
C MET A 80 15.10 20.50 -0.44
N ASN A 81 14.70 21.16 0.66
CA ASN A 81 14.72 22.62 0.76
C ASN A 81 16.14 23.19 0.64
N LEU A 82 17.13 22.53 1.24
CA LEU A 82 18.53 22.93 1.10
C LEU A 82 19.01 22.81 -0.34
N ASN A 83 18.71 21.70 -1.03
CA ASN A 83 19.10 21.50 -2.42
C ASN A 83 18.49 22.57 -3.35
N LEU A 84 17.21 22.90 -3.18
CA LEU A 84 16.54 23.94 -3.95
C LEU A 84 17.11 25.34 -3.72
N LEU A 85 17.63 25.62 -2.52
CA LEU A 85 18.28 26.88 -2.19
C LEU A 85 19.65 27.00 -2.90
N VAL A 86 20.40 25.91 -2.94
CA VAL A 86 21.71 25.83 -3.60
C VAL A 86 21.60 25.97 -5.11
N GLU A 87 20.58 25.38 -5.75
CA GLU A 87 20.38 25.49 -7.21
C GLU A 87 19.97 26.88 -7.70
N LYS A 88 19.45 27.75 -6.83
CA LYS A 88 19.00 29.11 -7.17
C LYS A 88 20.06 30.20 -6.94
N SER A 89 21.24 29.83 -6.45
CA SER A 89 22.36 30.74 -6.14
C SER A 89 23.46 30.63 -7.18
#